data_AF-A0A3D4A0B8-F1
#
_entry.id   AF-A0A3D4A0B8-F1
#
_cell.length_a   1.000
_cell.length_b   1.000
_cell.length_c   1.000
_cell.angle_alpha   90.00
_cell.angle_beta   90.00
_cell.angle_gamma   90.00
#
_symmetry.space_group_name_H-M   'P 1'
#
loop_
_entity.id
_entity.type
_entity.pdbx_description
1 polymer ?
#
loop_
_entity_poly.entity_id
_entity_poly.type
_entity_poly.pdbx_seq_one_letter_code
_entity_poly.pdbx_strand_id
1 'polypeptide(L)'
;MLSSVENHEKTSITLPVILLVVVVGAGIYVQRNFYHDDAYITLRYAQNWIDGNGLTWNVNEKPVEGFTSFLHLACLSVLGIVGMDLQLASQCIG
;
A
#
# COMPACT_ATOMS: atom_id res chain seq x y z
N MET A 1 -47.95 22.63 -9.76
CA MET A 1 -47.32 22.36 -11.08
C MET A 1 -45.82 22.67 -11.07
N LEU A 2 -45.38 23.82 -10.54
CA LEU A 2 -43.95 24.16 -10.40
C LEU A 2 -43.14 23.19 -9.51
N SER A 3 -43.71 22.70 -8.41
CA SER A 3 -43.06 21.75 -7.49
C SER A 3 -42.78 20.35 -8.08
N SER A 4 -43.49 19.96 -9.14
CA SER A 4 -43.28 18.66 -9.81
C SER A 4 -42.11 18.71 -10.80
N VAL A 5 -41.87 19.88 -11.40
CA VAL A 5 -40.75 20.10 -12.35
C VAL A 5 -39.42 20.17 -11.59
N GLU A 6 -39.41 20.87 -10.45
CA GLU A 6 -38.23 21.00 -9.59
C GLU A 6 -37.77 19.66 -8.99
N ASN A 7 -38.71 18.76 -8.66
CA ASN A 7 -38.38 17.41 -8.19
C ASN A 7 -37.78 16.52 -9.28
N HIS A 8 -38.19 16.69 -10.54
CA HIS A 8 -37.66 15.90 -11.66
C HIS A 8 -36.21 16.28 -11.98
N GLU A 9 -35.89 17.57 -11.89
CA GLU A 9 -34.53 18.10 -12.08
C GLU A 9 -33.59 17.66 -10.94
N LYS A 10 -34.03 17.74 -9.68
CA LYS A 10 -33.26 17.24 -8.52
C LYS A 10 -33.03 15.74 -8.57
N THR A 11 -34.04 14.96 -8.98
CA THR A 11 -33.92 13.49 -9.14
C THR A 11 -32.94 13.12 -10.26
N SER A 12 -32.92 13.90 -11.36
CA SER A 12 -32.00 13.72 -12.49
C SER A 12 -30.53 13.88 -12.10
N ILE A 13 -30.22 14.78 -11.16
CA ILE A 13 -28.85 15.03 -10.66
C ILE A 13 -28.47 14.09 -9.51
N THR A 14 -29.43 13.68 -8.69
CA THR A 14 -29.17 12.85 -7.51
C THR A 14 -28.70 11.44 -7.90
N LEU A 15 -29.31 10.83 -8.91
CA LEU A 15 -28.94 9.49 -9.38
C LEU A 15 -27.47 9.38 -9.88
N PRO A 16 -26.96 10.27 -10.76
CA PRO A 16 -25.56 10.20 -11.18
C PRO A 16 -24.58 10.52 -10.05
N VAL A 17 -24.96 11.38 -9.08
CA VAL A 17 -24.13 11.65 -7.89
C VAL A 17 -24.02 10.41 -7.01
N ILE A 18 -25.13 9.72 -6.75
CA ILE A 18 -25.12 8.45 -6.00
C ILE A 18 -24.26 7.41 -6.74
N LEU A 19 -24.44 7.28 -8.05
CA LEU A 19 -23.65 6.36 -8.86
C LEU A 19 -22.15 6.68 -8.78
N LEU A 20 -21.77 7.96 -8.87
CA LEU A 20 -20.39 8.40 -8.72
C LEU A 20 -19.83 8.04 -7.34
N VAL A 21 -20.58 8.31 -6.27
CA VAL A 21 -20.17 7.97 -4.90
C VAL A 21 -19.98 6.46 -4.74
N VAL A 22 -20.87 5.65 -5.30
CA VAL A 22 -20.76 4.19 -5.29
C VAL A 22 -19.54 3.71 -6.07
N VAL A 23 -19.29 4.25 -7.26
CA VAL A 23 -18.13 3.88 -8.09
C VAL A 23 -16.82 4.27 -7.41
N VAL A 24 -16.74 5.48 -6.86
CA VAL A 24 -15.56 5.94 -6.11
C VAL A 24 -15.35 5.11 -4.86
N GLY A 25 -16.41 4.88 -4.07
CA GLY A 25 -16.36 4.04 -2.87
C GLY A 25 -15.93 2.61 -3.16
N ALA A 26 -16.45 2.01 -4.23
CA ALA A 26 -16.04 0.69 -4.70
C ALA A 26 -14.58 0.68 -5.17
N GLY A 27 -14.13 1.72 -5.88
CA GLY A 27 -12.74 1.88 -6.30
C GLY A 27 -11.78 1.93 -5.13
N ILE A 28 -12.09 2.73 -4.11
CA ILE A 28 -11.31 2.81 -2.85
C ILE A 28 -11.32 1.45 -2.14
N TYR A 29 -12.47 0.80 -2.05
CA TYR A 29 -12.61 -0.50 -1.40
C TYR A 29 -11.76 -1.58 -2.08
N VAL A 30 -11.74 -1.61 -3.42
CA VAL A 30 -10.93 -2.56 -4.20
C VAL A 30 -9.44 -2.27 -4.06
N GLN A 31 -9.04 -0.99 -4.01
CA GLN A 31 -7.64 -0.57 -3.92
C GLN A 31 -7.08 -0.51 -2.50
N ARG A 32 -7.89 -0.80 -1.47
CA ARG A 32 -7.45 -0.71 -0.06
C ARG A 32 -6.21 -1.54 0.28
N ASN A 33 -5.99 -2.64 -0.46
CA ASN A 33 -4.87 -3.57 -0.27
C ASN A 33 -3.76 -3.35 -1.31
N PHE A 34 -3.81 -2.25 -2.07
CA PHE A 34 -2.74 -1.93 -3.00
C PHE A 34 -1.46 -1.63 -2.22
N TYR A 35 -0.40 -2.35 -2.54
CA TYR A 35 0.91 -2.19 -1.94
C TYR A 35 1.92 -1.96 -3.05
N HIS A 36 2.82 -0.99 -2.90
CA HIS A 36 3.76 -0.62 -3.95
C HIS A 36 4.79 -1.73 -4.19
N ASP A 37 4.88 -2.22 -5.43
CA ASP A 37 5.79 -3.31 -5.78
C ASP A 37 7.26 -2.98 -5.47
N ASP A 38 7.67 -1.71 -5.64
CA ASP A 38 9.03 -1.25 -5.36
C ASP A 38 9.42 -1.40 -3.87
N ALA A 39 8.45 -1.31 -2.95
CA ALA A 39 8.70 -1.47 -1.52
C ALA A 39 9.19 -2.89 -1.20
N TYR A 40 8.73 -3.91 -1.96
CA TYR A 40 9.15 -5.30 -1.76
C TYR A 40 10.64 -5.53 -1.98
N ILE A 41 11.32 -4.68 -2.76
CA ILE A 41 12.77 -4.76 -2.89
C ILE A 41 13.41 -4.63 -1.52
N THR A 42 13.05 -3.57 -0.79
CA THR A 42 13.57 -3.29 0.55
C THR A 42 13.09 -4.34 1.56
N LEU A 43 11.83 -4.78 1.49
CA LEU A 43 11.32 -5.83 2.39
C LEU A 43 12.06 -7.15 2.23
N ARG A 44 12.45 -7.53 1.00
CA ARG A 44 13.22 -8.74 0.75
C ARG A 44 14.60 -8.69 1.40
N TYR A 45 15.30 -7.56 1.28
CA TYR A 45 16.58 -7.39 1.98
C TYR A 45 16.41 -7.40 3.50
N ALA A 46 15.36 -6.76 4.03
CA ALA A 46 15.05 -6.80 5.45
C ALA A 46 14.81 -8.25 5.92
N GLN A 47 14.01 -9.02 5.17
CA GLN A 47 13.76 -10.44 5.47
C GLN A 47 15.05 -11.25 5.47
N ASN A 48 15.89 -11.14 4.43
CA ASN A 48 17.16 -11.84 4.37
C ASN A 48 18.12 -11.44 5.51
N TRP A 49 18.10 -10.18 5.93
CA TRP A 49 18.90 -9.72 7.06
C TRP A 49 18.40 -10.29 8.39
N ILE A 50 17.08 -10.30 8.60
CA ILE A 50 16.43 -10.90 9.78
C ILE A 50 16.75 -12.40 9.86
N ASP A 51 16.72 -13.10 8.73
CA ASP A 51 17.00 -14.53 8.63
C ASP A 51 18.50 -14.87 8.78
N GLY A 52 19.36 -13.87 8.94
CA GLY A 52 20.81 -14.06 9.12
C GLY A 52 21.60 -14.31 7.84
N ASN A 53 20.98 -14.15 6.66
CA ASN A 53 21.62 -14.32 5.35
C ASN A 53 22.42 -13.07 4.90
N GLY A 54 22.39 -12.00 5.69
CA GLY A 54 23.00 -10.71 5.38
C GLY A 54 22.19 -9.89 4.37
N LEU A 55 22.75 -8.75 3.97
CA LEU A 55 22.13 -7.81 3.01
C LEU A 55 22.30 -8.32 1.57
N THR A 56 21.61 -9.41 1.24
CA THR A 56 21.68 -10.05 -0.08
C THR A 56 20.31 -10.12 -0.73
N TRP A 57 20.27 -10.13 -2.06
CA TRP A 57 19.02 -10.37 -2.80
C TRP A 57 18.68 -11.86 -2.87
N ASN A 58 19.67 -12.66 -3.27
CA ASN A 58 19.59 -14.12 -3.33
C ASN A 58 20.68 -14.71 -2.45
N VAL A 59 20.30 -15.65 -1.59
CA VAL A 59 21.24 -16.35 -0.72
C VAL A 59 22.18 -17.19 -1.59
N ASN A 60 23.48 -17.18 -1.28
CA ASN A 60 24.57 -17.85 -2.02
C ASN A 60 24.93 -17.25 -3.39
N GLU A 61 24.30 -16.14 -3.79
CA GLU A 61 24.74 -15.38 -4.96
C GLU A 61 25.65 -14.21 -4.55
N LYS A 62 26.30 -13.58 -5.53
CA LYS A 62 27.10 -12.38 -5.28
C LYS A 62 26.19 -11.29 -4.69
N PRO A 63 26.53 -10.68 -3.55
CA PRO A 63 25.75 -9.59 -2.98
C PRO A 63 25.62 -8.44 -3.98
N VAL A 64 24.39 -7.93 -4.10
CA VAL A 64 24.06 -6.73 -4.86
C VAL A 64 23.38 -5.77 -3.88
N GLU A 65 23.67 -4.48 -3.99
CA GLU A 65 22.98 -3.45 -3.22
C GLU A 65 21.86 -2.86 -4.08
N GLY A 66 20.62 -3.29 -3.82
CA GLY A 66 19.44 -2.87 -4.59
C GLY A 66 18.46 -1.97 -3.82
N PHE A 67 18.70 -1.73 -2.53
CA PHE A 67 17.82 -0.90 -1.70
C PHE A 67 18.25 0.58 -1.72
N THR A 68 17.30 1.50 -1.68
CA THR A 68 17.56 2.95 -1.79
C THR A 68 18.12 3.56 -0.50
N SER A 69 17.75 3.02 0.66
CA SER A 69 18.13 3.59 1.96
C SER A 69 18.44 2.50 2.97
N PHE A 70 19.68 2.48 3.45
CA PHE A 70 20.11 1.57 4.51
C PHE A 70 19.38 1.84 5.83
N LEU A 71 19.18 3.11 6.20
CA LEU A 71 18.50 3.47 7.44
C LEU A 71 17.06 2.94 7.45
N HIS A 72 16.35 3.11 6.32
CA HIS A 72 14.99 2.60 6.18
C HIS A 72 14.94 1.07 6.36
N LEU A 73 15.82 0.36 5.66
CA LEU A 73 15.98 -1.09 5.76
C LEU A 73 16.29 -1.53 7.20
N ALA A 74 17.18 -0.82 7.90
CA ALA A 74 17.52 -1.11 9.29
C ALA A 74 16.33 -0.91 10.24
N CYS A 75 15.57 0.17 10.09
CA CYS A 75 14.36 0.38 10.88
C CYS A 75 13.32 -0.71 10.64
N LEU A 76 13.09 -1.11 9.38
CA LEU A 76 12.21 -2.24 9.05
C LEU A 76 12.68 -3.55 9.67
N SER A 77 13.99 -3.81 9.61
CA SER A 77 14.56 -5.04 10.16
C SER A 77 14.37 -5.10 11.67
N VAL A 78 14.55 -3.98 12.38
CA VAL A 78 14.26 -3.89 13.82
C VAL A 78 12.78 -4.18 14.12
N LEU A 79 11.85 -3.60 13.36
CA LEU A 79 10.43 -3.87 13.53
C LEU A 79 10.06 -5.34 13.20
N GLY A 80 10.67 -5.92 12.17
CA GLY A 80 10.51 -7.33 11.83
C GLY A 80 11.04 -8.27 12.91
N ILE A 81 12.19 -7.95 13.52
CA ILE A 81 12.78 -8.73 14.63
C ILE A 81 11.85 -8.76 15.84
N VAL A 82 11.15 -7.66 16.14
CA VAL A 82 10.15 -7.63 17.24
C VAL A 82 8.82 -8.29 16.87
N GLY A 83 8.71 -8.87 15.67
CA GLY A 83 7.57 -9.67 15.22
C GLY A 83 6.51 -8.90 14.45
N MET A 84 6.79 -7.66 14.02
CA MET A 84 5.89 -6.91 13.14
C MET A 84 5.97 -7.44 11.71
N ASP A 85 4.82 -7.54 11.04
CA ASP A 85 4.80 -7.80 9.60
C ASP A 85 5.54 -6.68 8.84
N LEU A 86 6.42 -7.05 7.91
CA LEU A 86 7.28 -6.09 7.21
C LEU A 86 6.50 -5.11 6.32
N GLN A 87 5.34 -5.52 5.79
CA GLN A 87 4.49 -4.64 4.98
C GLN A 87 3.83 -3.58 5.87
N LEU A 88 3.33 -4.00 7.04
CA LEU A 88 2.82 -3.08 8.06
C LEU A 88 3.91 -2.15 8.60
N ALA A 89 5.10 -2.69 8.87
CA ALA A 89 6.25 -1.90 9.34
C ALA A 89 6.63 -0.79 8.34
N SER A 90 6.62 -1.10 7.04
CA SER A 90 6.86 -0.11 5.99
C SER A 90 5.75 0.94 5.92
N GLN A 91 4.48 0.56 6.08
CA GLN A 91 3.40 1.56 6.13
C GLN A 91 3.50 2.50 7.33
N CYS A 92 4.10 2.05 8.44
CA CYS A 92 4.33 2.87 9.62
C CYS A 92 5.52 3.83 9.47
N ILE A 93 6.57 3.44 8.74
CA ILE A 93 7.81 4.21 8.63
C ILE A 93 7.86 5.09 7.38
N GLY A 94 7.25 4.66 6.27
CA GLY A 94 7.23 5.37 4.98
C GLY A 94 7.50 4.48 3.79
#